data_AF-A0A4Q6GS94-F1
#
_entry.id   AF-A0A4Q6GS94-F1
#
_cell.length_a   1.000
_cell.length_b   1.000
_cell.length_c   1.000
_cell.angle_alpha   90.00
_cell.angle_beta   90.00
_cell.angle_gamma   90.00
#
_symmetry.space_group_name_H-M   'P 1'
#
loop_
_entity.id
_entity.type
_entity.pdbx_description
1 polymer ?
#
loop_
_entity_poly.entity_id
_entity_poly.type
_entity_poly.pdbx_seq_one_letter_code
_entity_poly.pdbx_strand_id
1 'polypeptide(L)'
;MKSSYLRAGAALACALALSACGGGDGDMIIAGSFAGVTKPGLVLQNNGGADLVIAPTNGGLGQFSFPDLAETDDSYKVTIKSFPSNAEDCQVTNGSGKVAFNVTNIYVVCTIRQHELKGTVSGLTGANLVLVNGADRVPVAAGATSFSMAKIAEDAPYGVVVLTQPDNQTCTVANGTGTMGPNDVTNVAVTCGPRT
;
A
#
# COMPACT_ATOMS: atom_id res chain seq x y z
N MET A 1 -52.72 61.73 43.91
CA MET A 1 -53.75 61.37 42.90
C MET A 1 -53.07 60.64 41.75
N LYS A 2 -53.46 59.36 41.54
CA LYS A 2 -53.40 58.55 40.30
C LYS A 2 -52.19 58.72 39.35
N SER A 3 -51.40 57.65 39.18
CA SER A 3 -51.56 56.73 38.04
C SER A 3 -50.57 55.56 38.11
N SER A 4 -51.09 54.34 38.12
CA SER A 4 -50.38 53.10 37.80
C SER A 4 -50.36 52.88 36.28
N TYR A 5 -49.46 52.04 35.76
CA TYR A 5 -49.72 50.86 34.89
C TYR A 5 -48.53 50.51 33.97
N LEU A 6 -47.90 49.37 34.31
CA LEU A 6 -47.38 48.26 33.48
C LEU A 6 -46.86 48.51 32.05
N ARG A 7 -45.66 47.99 31.79
CA ARG A 7 -45.27 47.05 30.69
C ARG A 7 -43.79 46.67 30.88
N ALA A 8 -43.46 45.49 31.40
CA ALA A 8 -43.36 44.19 30.71
C ALA A 8 -42.38 44.23 29.52
N GLY A 9 -41.28 43.47 29.63
CA GLY A 9 -40.40 43.15 28.49
C GLY A 9 -38.91 43.06 28.84
N ALA A 10 -38.53 42.10 29.69
CA ALA A 10 -37.13 41.74 29.93
C ALA A 10 -36.65 40.69 28.92
N ALA A 11 -35.34 40.76 28.64
CA ALA A 11 -34.47 39.76 28.00
C ALA A 11 -34.60 39.57 26.48
N LEU A 12 -33.46 39.65 25.77
CA LEU A 12 -32.78 38.51 25.15
C LEU A 12 -31.84 38.97 24.02
N ALA A 13 -30.52 38.84 24.20
CA ALA A 13 -29.55 38.72 23.09
C ALA A 13 -28.16 38.26 23.61
N CYS A 14 -28.08 37.03 24.12
CA CYS A 14 -26.81 36.28 24.15
C CYS A 14 -26.89 35.23 23.03
N ALA A 15 -26.54 35.63 21.81
CA ALA A 15 -26.34 34.71 20.70
C ALA A 15 -24.85 34.42 20.53
N LEU A 16 -24.32 33.56 21.39
CA LEU A 16 -23.11 32.80 21.11
C LEU A 16 -23.52 31.33 21.13
N ALA A 17 -24.13 30.89 20.03
CA ALA A 17 -24.33 29.47 19.78
C ALA A 17 -22.96 28.87 19.44
N LEU A 18 -22.39 28.20 20.44
CA LEU A 18 -21.28 27.29 20.30
C LEU A 18 -21.78 26.05 19.52
N SER A 19 -21.88 26.13 18.19
CA SER A 19 -22.05 24.93 17.35
C SER A 19 -20.69 24.26 17.17
N ALA A 20 -20.16 23.75 18.28
CA ALA A 20 -18.96 22.91 18.33
C ALA A 20 -19.31 21.65 19.12
N CYS A 21 -20.33 20.93 18.64
CA CYS A 21 -20.56 19.54 18.98
C CYS A 21 -20.58 18.79 17.64
N GLY A 22 -19.39 18.42 17.15
CA GLY A 22 -19.22 17.58 15.97
C GLY A 22 -19.57 16.12 16.29
N GLY A 23 -20.77 15.88 16.79
CA GLY A 23 -21.35 14.56 17.03
C GLY A 23 -22.77 14.60 16.50
N GLY A 24 -22.91 14.60 15.17
CA GLY A 24 -24.20 14.56 14.50
C GLY A 24 -24.79 13.15 14.57
N ASP A 25 -26.12 13.08 14.62
CA ASP A 25 -26.94 11.85 14.51
C ASP A 25 -26.90 11.27 13.08
N GLY A 26 -25.78 11.44 12.36
CA GLY A 26 -25.59 10.92 11.02
C GLY A 26 -25.76 9.40 11.01
N ASP A 27 -26.40 8.89 9.97
CA ASP A 27 -26.64 7.47 9.75
C ASP A 27 -25.82 6.91 8.58
N MET A 28 -25.11 7.78 7.84
CA MET A 28 -24.36 7.39 6.65
C MET A 28 -22.91 7.06 6.98
N ILE A 29 -22.44 5.91 6.48
CA ILE A 29 -21.04 5.52 6.61
C ILE A 29 -20.20 6.09 5.46
N ILE A 30 -18.97 6.45 5.79
CA ILE A 30 -17.91 6.72 4.81
C ILE A 30 -16.88 5.61 4.92
N ALA A 31 -16.80 4.81 3.88
CA ALA A 31 -16.02 3.59 3.81
C ALA A 31 -15.41 3.41 2.42
N GLY A 32 -14.48 2.48 2.33
CA GLY A 32 -13.79 2.18 1.09
C GLY A 32 -12.99 0.90 1.16
N SER A 33 -12.22 0.69 0.10
CA SER A 33 -11.27 -0.40 0.01
C SER A 33 -9.85 0.13 -0.19
N PHE A 34 -8.88 -0.65 0.25
CA PHE A 34 -7.47 -0.36 0.05
C PHE A 34 -6.73 -1.52 -0.60
N ALA A 35 -5.67 -1.19 -1.34
CA ALA A 35 -4.75 -2.13 -1.96
C ALA A 35 -3.29 -1.70 -1.74
N GLY A 36 -2.38 -2.69 -1.66
CA GLY A 36 -0.94 -2.47 -1.49
C GLY A 36 -0.49 -2.14 -0.06
N VAL A 37 -1.31 -2.41 0.96
CA VAL A 37 -0.98 -2.13 2.38
C VAL A 37 -0.47 -3.40 3.07
N THR A 38 0.79 -3.74 2.83
CA THR A 38 1.45 -4.93 3.40
C THR A 38 2.22 -4.64 4.69
N LYS A 39 2.40 -3.37 5.05
CA LYS A 39 3.16 -2.90 6.22
C LYS A 39 2.40 -1.75 6.92
N PRO A 40 2.56 -1.58 8.25
CA PRO A 40 1.97 -0.44 8.93
C PRO A 40 2.46 0.90 8.37
N GLY A 41 1.63 1.94 8.50
CA GLY A 41 2.00 3.32 8.14
C GLY A 41 0.95 4.07 7.33
N LEU A 42 -0.05 3.38 6.78
CA LEU A 42 -1.18 4.05 6.13
C LEU A 42 -2.10 4.68 7.17
N VAL A 43 -2.24 6.01 7.10
CA VAL A 43 -3.17 6.78 7.92
C VAL A 43 -4.00 7.67 7.01
N LEU A 44 -5.32 7.54 7.14
CA LEU A 44 -6.29 8.33 6.39
C LEU A 44 -6.95 9.37 7.31
N GLN A 45 -7.38 10.48 6.73
CA GLN A 45 -8.19 11.49 7.40
C GLN A 45 -9.36 11.85 6.52
N ASN A 46 -10.54 12.04 7.12
CA ASN A 46 -11.68 12.65 6.45
C ASN A 46 -11.82 14.10 6.92
N ASN A 47 -11.78 15.07 6.00
CA ASN A 47 -11.92 16.51 6.28
C ASN A 47 -10.93 17.06 7.34
N GLY A 48 -9.76 16.43 7.51
CA GLY A 48 -8.80 16.80 8.55
C GLY A 48 -9.23 16.43 9.98
N GLY A 49 -10.23 15.54 10.12
CA GLY A 49 -10.69 15.00 11.40
C GLY A 49 -9.74 13.95 12.00
N ALA A 50 -10.30 13.02 12.76
CA ALA A 50 -9.53 11.99 13.45
C ALA A 50 -8.73 11.09 12.49
N ASP A 51 -7.57 10.65 12.95
CA ASP A 51 -6.70 9.74 12.20
C ASP A 51 -7.30 8.33 12.17
N LEU A 52 -7.56 7.82 10.97
CA LEU A 52 -7.89 6.42 10.75
C LEU A 52 -6.63 5.64 10.37
N VAL A 53 -6.10 4.89 11.34
CA VAL A 53 -4.94 4.01 11.11
C VAL A 53 -5.40 2.73 10.45
N ILE A 54 -4.83 2.41 9.28
CA ILE A 54 -5.14 1.18 8.55
C ILE A 54 -4.12 0.10 8.92
N ALA A 55 -4.61 -1.02 9.43
CA ALA A 55 -3.79 -2.19 9.70
C ALA A 55 -3.39 -2.89 8.40
N PRO A 56 -2.14 -3.36 8.25
CA PRO A 56 -1.73 -4.12 7.08
C PRO A 56 -2.42 -5.48 7.04
N THR A 57 -2.59 -6.02 5.83
CA THR A 57 -3.19 -7.33 5.59
C THR A 57 -2.25 -8.23 4.80
N ASN A 58 -2.43 -9.55 4.96
CA ASN A 58 -1.75 -10.53 4.12
C ASN A 58 -2.28 -10.37 2.67
N GLY A 59 -1.41 -9.98 1.75
CA GLY A 59 -1.76 -9.65 0.37
C GLY A 59 -2.13 -8.18 0.14
N GLY A 60 -2.13 -7.35 1.19
CA GLY A 60 -2.25 -5.89 1.09
C GLY A 60 -3.63 -5.37 0.65
N LEU A 61 -4.65 -6.21 0.61
CA LEU A 61 -6.02 -5.86 0.25
C LEU A 61 -6.91 -5.82 1.49
N GLY A 62 -7.86 -4.89 1.54
CA GLY A 62 -8.81 -4.82 2.63
C GLY A 62 -9.84 -3.70 2.48
N GLN A 63 -10.63 -3.52 3.54
CA GLN A 63 -11.67 -2.49 3.62
C GLN A 63 -11.46 -1.62 4.85
N PHE A 64 -11.95 -0.39 4.79
CA PHE A 64 -11.91 0.56 5.88
C PHE A 64 -13.24 1.30 6.00
N SER A 65 -13.56 1.76 7.20
CA SER A 65 -14.68 2.66 7.48
C SER A 65 -14.22 3.69 8.49
N PHE A 66 -14.61 4.95 8.28
CA PHE A 66 -14.47 5.96 9.33
C PHE A 66 -15.48 5.68 10.44
N PRO A 67 -15.10 5.90 11.71
CA PRO A 67 -16.00 5.69 12.84
C PRO A 67 -17.07 6.79 12.96
N ASP A 68 -16.74 8.01 12.52
CA ASP A 68 -17.66 9.14 12.52
C ASP A 68 -18.65 8.99 11.35
N LEU A 69 -19.95 8.99 11.67
CA LEU A 69 -21.02 8.96 10.69
C LEU A 69 -21.26 10.36 10.13
N ALA A 70 -21.71 10.41 8.88
CA ALA A 70 -22.01 11.65 8.17
C ALA A 70 -23.51 11.82 7.96
N GLU A 71 -23.95 13.06 7.83
CA GLU A 71 -25.31 13.42 7.48
C GLU A 71 -25.46 13.59 5.96
N THR A 72 -26.71 13.62 5.48
CA THR A 72 -26.98 13.96 4.07
C THR A 72 -26.50 15.39 3.78
N ASP A 73 -25.93 15.59 2.59
CA ASP A 73 -25.31 16.82 2.11
C ASP A 73 -24.00 17.23 2.82
N ASP A 74 -23.47 16.41 3.74
CA ASP A 74 -22.13 16.60 4.26
C ASP A 74 -21.10 16.46 3.15
N SER A 75 -20.10 17.34 3.14
CA SER A 75 -18.93 17.15 2.28
C SER A 75 -17.95 16.21 2.95
N TYR A 76 -17.40 15.27 2.19
CA TYR A 76 -16.28 14.45 2.63
C TYR A 76 -15.04 14.72 1.77
N LYS A 77 -13.88 14.57 2.38
CA LYS A 77 -12.57 14.68 1.73
C LYS A 77 -11.58 13.78 2.45
N VAL A 78 -11.46 12.57 1.92
CA VAL A 78 -10.49 11.57 2.34
C VAL A 78 -9.11 11.92 1.77
N THR A 79 -8.15 12.12 2.67
CA THR A 79 -6.76 12.40 2.36
C THR A 79 -5.84 11.40 3.04
N ILE A 80 -4.70 11.11 2.43
CA ILE A 80 -3.65 10.30 3.02
C ILE A 80 -2.75 11.21 3.85
N LYS A 81 -2.62 10.92 5.14
CA LYS A 81 -1.73 11.64 6.06
C LYS A 81 -0.32 11.06 6.04
N SER A 82 -0.21 9.74 5.99
CA SER A 82 1.04 9.01 5.87
C SER A 82 0.79 7.68 5.15
N PHE A 83 1.84 7.11 4.56
CA PHE A 83 1.80 5.83 3.87
C PHE A 83 2.92 4.88 4.34
N PRO A 84 2.79 3.56 4.09
CA PRO A 84 3.79 2.57 4.50
C PRO A 84 5.18 2.83 3.91
N SER A 85 6.24 2.53 4.66
CA SER A 85 7.62 2.84 4.22
C SER A 85 8.06 2.10 2.95
N ASN A 86 7.47 0.93 2.69
CA ASN A 86 7.74 0.10 1.52
C ASN A 86 6.89 0.49 0.30
N ALA A 87 5.99 1.47 0.45
CA ALA A 87 5.29 2.07 -0.68
C ALA A 87 6.10 3.23 -1.27
N GLU A 88 6.03 3.38 -2.58
CA GLU A 88 6.53 4.54 -3.31
C GLU A 88 5.54 5.71 -3.22
N ASP A 89 4.26 5.40 -3.39
CA ASP A 89 3.17 6.37 -3.37
C ASP A 89 1.84 5.68 -3.03
N CYS A 90 0.88 6.45 -2.53
CA CYS A 90 -0.49 6.01 -2.32
C CYS A 90 -1.47 7.06 -2.87
N GLN A 91 -2.47 6.62 -3.61
CA GLN A 91 -3.44 7.48 -4.27
C GLN A 91 -4.86 7.17 -3.79
N VAL A 92 -5.67 8.22 -3.61
CA VAL A 92 -7.10 8.11 -3.28
C VAL A 92 -7.93 8.43 -4.52
N THR A 93 -8.78 7.49 -4.92
CA THR A 93 -9.78 7.67 -5.99
C THR A 93 -11.17 7.76 -5.35
N ASN A 94 -12.01 8.67 -5.88
CA ASN A 94 -13.30 9.03 -5.30
C ASN A 94 -13.20 9.49 -3.83
N GLY A 95 -12.08 10.14 -3.48
CA GLY A 95 -11.82 10.59 -2.10
C GLY A 95 -12.63 11.81 -1.67
N SER A 96 -13.38 12.46 -2.56
CA SER A 96 -14.16 13.64 -2.19
C SER A 96 -15.53 13.69 -2.85
N GLY A 97 -16.47 14.31 -2.17
CA GLY A 97 -17.83 14.47 -2.67
C GLY A 97 -18.80 14.96 -1.60
N LYS A 98 -20.08 14.83 -1.91
CA LYS A 98 -21.20 15.06 -1.01
C LYS A 98 -21.84 13.73 -0.63
N VAL A 99 -22.25 13.58 0.62
CA VAL A 99 -22.94 12.40 1.12
C VAL A 99 -24.40 12.47 0.72
N ALA A 100 -24.85 11.51 -0.09
CA ALA A 100 -26.27 11.31 -0.41
C ALA A 100 -26.80 9.99 0.15
N PHE A 101 -25.92 9.00 0.25
CA PHE A 101 -26.10 7.68 0.85
C PHE A 101 -24.75 7.23 1.44
N ASN A 102 -24.71 6.02 2.01
CA ASN A 102 -23.47 5.34 2.36
C ASN A 102 -22.44 5.43 1.22
N VAL A 103 -21.30 6.04 1.52
CA VAL A 103 -20.20 6.20 0.58
C VAL A 103 -19.26 5.02 0.79
N THR A 104 -19.25 4.06 -0.14
CA THR A 104 -18.39 2.85 -0.04
C THR A 104 -17.45 2.68 -1.24
N ASN A 105 -17.47 3.64 -2.17
CA ASN A 105 -16.77 3.60 -3.45
C ASN A 105 -15.44 4.37 -3.43
N ILE A 106 -14.85 4.56 -2.24
CA ILE A 106 -13.53 5.15 -2.07
C ILE A 106 -12.48 4.07 -2.24
N TYR A 107 -11.48 4.33 -3.06
CA TYR A 107 -10.38 3.39 -3.32
C TYR A 107 -9.05 4.04 -2.94
N VAL A 108 -8.28 3.36 -2.10
CA VAL A 108 -6.92 3.77 -1.73
C VAL A 108 -5.93 2.75 -2.27
N VAL A 109 -5.07 3.14 -3.21
CA VAL A 109 -4.11 2.22 -3.81
C VAL A 109 -2.70 2.69 -3.52
N CYS A 110 -1.94 1.86 -2.81
CA CYS A 110 -0.52 2.03 -2.54
C CYS A 110 0.32 1.21 -3.51
N THR A 111 1.28 1.84 -4.17
CA THR A 111 2.23 1.19 -5.07
C THR A 111 3.46 0.78 -4.27
N ILE A 112 3.69 -0.53 -4.11
CA ILE A 112 4.86 -1.06 -3.40
C ILE A 112 6.12 -0.83 -4.24
N ARG A 113 7.21 -0.40 -3.61
CA ARG A 113 8.52 -0.24 -4.25
C ARG A 113 8.97 -1.55 -4.85
N GLN A 114 9.60 -1.48 -6.01
CA GLN A 114 10.15 -2.64 -6.69
C GLN A 114 11.67 -2.50 -6.83
N HIS A 115 12.37 -3.59 -6.55
CA HIS A 115 13.84 -3.65 -6.56
C HIS A 115 14.32 -4.72 -7.54
N GLU A 116 15.52 -4.52 -8.09
CA GLU A 116 16.12 -5.47 -9.03
C GLU A 116 16.60 -6.73 -8.32
N LEU A 117 16.41 -7.88 -8.97
CA LEU A 117 17.04 -9.14 -8.61
C LEU A 117 17.99 -9.54 -9.73
N LYS A 118 19.29 -9.42 -9.47
CA LYS A 118 20.36 -9.73 -10.43
C LYS A 118 21.49 -10.50 -9.75
N GLY A 119 22.33 -11.11 -10.58
CA GLY A 119 23.43 -11.92 -10.10
C GLY A 119 24.52 -12.15 -11.12
N THR A 120 25.60 -12.75 -10.64
CA THR A 120 26.76 -13.11 -11.45
C THR A 120 26.72 -14.56 -11.87
N VAL A 121 27.29 -14.86 -13.03
CA VAL A 121 27.42 -16.21 -13.57
C VAL A 121 28.90 -16.49 -13.82
N SER A 122 29.36 -17.66 -13.40
CA SER A 122 30.76 -18.08 -13.53
C SER A 122 30.85 -19.51 -14.06
N GLY A 123 31.82 -19.75 -14.95
CA GLY A 123 32.10 -21.08 -15.50
C GLY A 123 31.07 -21.61 -16.50
N LEU A 124 30.08 -20.82 -16.92
CA LEU A 124 29.05 -21.25 -17.86
C LEU A 124 29.59 -21.31 -19.30
N THR A 125 29.76 -22.51 -19.82
CA THR A 125 30.17 -22.78 -21.21
C THR A 125 29.15 -23.62 -21.98
N GLY A 126 28.28 -24.37 -21.28
CA GLY A 126 27.19 -25.14 -21.86
C GLY A 126 25.99 -24.26 -22.21
N ALA A 127 25.21 -24.67 -23.21
CA ALA A 127 23.96 -24.02 -23.59
C ALA A 127 22.80 -24.47 -22.68
N ASN A 128 21.63 -23.85 -22.80
CA ASN A 128 20.37 -24.27 -22.18
C ASN A 128 20.24 -24.09 -20.65
N LEU A 129 21.12 -23.32 -20.00
CA LEU A 129 20.88 -22.91 -18.61
C LEU A 129 19.59 -22.08 -18.52
N VAL A 130 18.67 -22.47 -17.65
CA VAL A 130 17.49 -21.67 -17.30
C VAL A 130 17.43 -21.52 -15.79
N LEU A 131 17.40 -20.27 -15.33
CA LEU A 131 17.13 -19.91 -13.95
C LEU A 131 15.65 -19.60 -13.79
N VAL A 132 15.10 -19.85 -12.61
CA VAL A 132 13.70 -19.54 -12.29
C VAL A 132 13.59 -18.86 -10.92
N ASN A 133 12.66 -17.92 -10.81
CA ASN A 133 12.19 -17.33 -9.56
C ASN A 133 10.65 -17.26 -9.58
N GLY A 134 10.00 -18.27 -8.99
CA GLY A 134 8.55 -18.42 -9.08
C GLY A 134 8.09 -18.67 -10.52
N ALA A 135 7.33 -17.73 -11.09
CA ALA A 135 6.87 -17.80 -12.48
C ALA A 135 7.88 -17.21 -13.49
N ASP A 136 8.84 -16.42 -13.02
CA ASP A 136 9.84 -15.80 -13.88
C ASP A 136 10.90 -16.83 -14.30
N ARG A 137 11.15 -16.93 -15.60
CA ARG A 137 12.10 -17.88 -16.21
C ARG A 137 13.08 -17.12 -17.07
N VAL A 138 14.36 -17.23 -16.73
CA VAL A 138 15.44 -16.53 -17.41
C VAL A 138 16.39 -17.54 -18.06
N PRO A 139 16.35 -17.71 -19.39
CA PRO A 139 17.40 -18.39 -20.13
C PRO A 139 18.70 -17.59 -20.04
N VAL A 140 19.80 -18.27 -19.71
CA VAL A 140 21.13 -17.66 -19.61
C VAL A 140 22.01 -18.25 -20.69
N ALA A 141 22.50 -17.39 -21.59
CA ALA A 141 23.33 -17.82 -22.72
C ALA A 141 24.71 -18.32 -22.27
N ALA A 142 25.27 -19.28 -23.00
CA ALA A 142 26.65 -19.73 -22.78
C ALA A 142 27.63 -18.54 -22.83
N GLY A 143 28.59 -18.51 -21.90
CA GLY A 143 29.55 -17.41 -21.77
C GLY A 143 29.02 -16.14 -21.08
N ALA A 144 27.74 -16.08 -20.69
CA ALA A 144 27.21 -14.97 -19.92
C ALA A 144 27.90 -14.88 -18.53
N THR A 145 28.14 -13.65 -18.09
CA THR A 145 28.76 -13.34 -16.78
C THR A 145 27.77 -12.79 -15.76
N SER A 146 26.54 -12.50 -16.18
CA SER A 146 25.47 -11.99 -15.33
C SER A 146 24.09 -12.40 -15.85
N PHE A 147 23.10 -12.29 -14.97
CA PHE A 147 21.69 -12.42 -15.31
C PHE A 147 20.87 -11.37 -14.55
N SER A 148 19.67 -11.08 -15.05
CA SER A 148 18.69 -10.23 -14.38
C SER A 148 17.32 -10.88 -14.47
N MET A 149 16.55 -10.80 -13.39
CA MET A 149 15.19 -11.30 -13.27
C MET A 149 14.19 -10.15 -13.24
N ALA A 150 12.90 -10.48 -13.30
CA ALA A 150 11.83 -9.53 -13.04
C ALA A 150 12.02 -8.83 -11.68
N LYS A 151 11.67 -7.55 -11.62
CA LYS A 151 11.72 -6.78 -10.36
C LYS A 151 10.76 -7.37 -9.34
N ILE A 152 11.15 -7.27 -8.07
CA ILE A 152 10.43 -7.87 -6.96
C ILE A 152 9.97 -6.76 -6.03
N ALA A 153 8.72 -6.84 -5.58
CA ALA A 153 8.19 -5.91 -4.59
C ALA A 153 8.99 -6.01 -3.28
N GLU A 154 9.25 -4.87 -2.63
CA GLU A 154 9.84 -4.83 -1.30
C GLU A 154 9.04 -5.67 -0.30
N ASP A 155 9.73 -6.35 0.61
CA ASP A 155 9.22 -7.35 1.55
C ASP A 155 8.68 -8.66 0.91
N ALA A 156 8.66 -8.80 -0.42
CA ALA A 156 8.28 -10.05 -1.07
C ALA A 156 9.45 -11.07 -1.09
N PRO A 157 9.16 -12.38 -0.97
CA PRO A 157 10.19 -13.41 -1.03
C PRO A 157 10.70 -13.61 -2.47
N TYR A 158 11.95 -14.05 -2.59
CA TYR A 158 12.54 -14.53 -3.83
C TYR A 158 13.26 -15.88 -3.62
N GLY A 159 13.32 -16.67 -4.69
CA GLY A 159 13.94 -17.99 -4.72
C GLY A 159 14.45 -18.35 -6.10
N VAL A 160 15.68 -17.95 -6.39
CA VAL A 160 16.45 -18.29 -7.59
C VAL A 160 16.96 -19.71 -7.50
N VAL A 161 16.52 -20.55 -8.43
CA VAL A 161 17.01 -21.93 -8.58
C VAL A 161 17.32 -22.23 -10.04
N VAL A 162 18.13 -23.26 -10.28
CA VAL A 162 18.35 -23.80 -11.62
C VAL A 162 17.14 -24.64 -12.01
N LEU A 163 16.42 -24.22 -13.03
CA LEU A 163 15.32 -24.99 -13.61
C LEU A 163 15.85 -26.03 -14.60
N THR A 164 16.78 -25.63 -15.46
CA THR A 164 17.41 -26.50 -16.47
C THR A 164 18.91 -26.35 -16.37
N GLN A 165 19.63 -27.46 -16.17
CA GLN A 165 21.09 -27.47 -16.18
C GLN A 165 21.62 -27.29 -17.62
N PRO A 166 22.77 -26.62 -17.79
CA PRO A 166 23.35 -26.47 -19.10
C PRO A 166 23.96 -27.77 -19.63
N ASP A 167 24.15 -27.85 -20.94
CA ASP A 167 24.76 -29.00 -21.60
C ASP A 167 26.17 -29.28 -21.01
N ASN A 168 26.43 -30.54 -20.66
CA ASN A 168 27.70 -31.03 -20.10
C ASN A 168 28.20 -30.33 -18.83
N GLN A 169 27.33 -29.59 -18.13
CA GLN A 169 27.69 -28.86 -16.91
C GLN A 169 26.67 -29.04 -15.79
N THR A 170 27.05 -28.67 -14.58
CA THR A 170 26.16 -28.52 -13.44
C THR A 170 26.43 -27.19 -12.77
N CYS A 171 25.39 -26.38 -12.66
CA CYS A 171 25.37 -25.09 -12.00
C CYS A 171 24.70 -25.19 -10.63
N THR A 172 25.23 -24.42 -9.69
CA THR A 172 24.67 -24.22 -8.34
C THR A 172 24.40 -22.74 -8.13
N VAL A 173 23.45 -22.42 -7.24
CA VAL A 173 23.09 -21.04 -6.89
C VAL A 173 23.42 -20.81 -5.42
N ALA A 174 24.24 -19.80 -5.15
CA ALA A 174 24.46 -19.26 -3.82
C ALA A 174 23.67 -17.95 -3.63
N ASN A 175 23.20 -17.70 -2.41
CA ASN A 175 22.32 -16.58 -2.06
C ASN A 175 21.03 -16.52 -2.91
N GLY A 176 20.57 -17.68 -3.41
CA GLY A 176 19.41 -17.76 -4.29
C GLY A 176 18.09 -17.45 -3.61
N THR A 177 18.00 -17.53 -2.29
CA THR A 177 16.75 -17.31 -1.54
C THR A 177 16.86 -16.13 -0.60
N GLY A 178 15.77 -15.40 -0.41
CA GLY A 178 15.69 -14.32 0.57
C GLY A 178 14.37 -13.56 0.50
N THR A 179 14.33 -12.43 1.20
CA THR A 179 13.25 -11.44 1.12
C THR A 179 13.83 -10.16 0.54
N MET A 180 13.11 -9.54 -0.40
CA MET A 180 13.55 -8.30 -1.02
C MET A 180 13.55 -7.17 0.01
N GLY A 181 14.73 -6.59 0.24
CA GLY A 181 14.90 -5.44 1.13
C GLY A 181 14.64 -4.10 0.42
N PRO A 182 15.06 -2.97 1.01
CA PRO A 182 14.88 -1.64 0.42
C PRO A 182 15.90 -1.30 -0.67
N ASN A 183 16.73 -2.26 -1.10
CA ASN A 183 17.75 -2.10 -2.13
C ASN A 183 17.76 -3.33 -3.04
N ASP A 184 18.27 -3.14 -4.26
CA ASP A 184 18.51 -4.22 -5.22
C ASP A 184 19.35 -5.37 -4.63
N VAL A 185 18.95 -6.59 -4.96
CA VAL A 185 19.74 -7.80 -4.68
C VAL A 185 20.65 -8.07 -5.87
N THR A 186 21.95 -8.06 -5.60
CA THR A 186 23.00 -8.18 -6.64
C THR A 186 24.02 -9.29 -6.38
N ASN A 187 23.87 -10.00 -5.26
CA ASN A 187 24.83 -10.97 -4.74
C ASN A 187 24.42 -12.43 -4.97
N VAL A 188 23.41 -12.68 -5.81
CA VAL A 188 23.09 -14.05 -6.25
C VAL A 188 24.23 -14.52 -7.15
N ALA A 189 24.84 -15.65 -6.81
CA ALA A 189 25.98 -16.18 -7.55
C ALA A 189 25.64 -17.55 -8.13
N VAL A 190 25.79 -17.68 -9.45
CA VAL A 190 25.65 -18.93 -10.17
C VAL A 190 27.04 -19.41 -10.57
N THR A 191 27.38 -20.63 -10.16
CA THR A 191 28.66 -21.25 -10.48
C THR A 191 28.44 -22.58 -11.16
N CYS A 192 28.97 -22.69 -12.37
CA CYS A 192 28.87 -23.86 -13.23
C CYS A 192 30.22 -24.55 -13.35
N GLY A 193 30.21 -25.88 -13.27
CA GLY A 193 31.38 -26.72 -13.48
C GLY A 193 31.06 -27.87 -14.44
N PRO A 194 32.08 -28.59 -14.95
CA PRO A 194 31.87 -29.83 -15.68
C PRO A 194 30.98 -30.78 -14.90
N ARG A 195 30.09 -31.49 -15.59
CA ARG A 195 29.29 -32.54 -14.97
C ARG A 195 30.21 -33.72 -14.63
N THR A 196 30.50 -33.89 -13.34
CA THR A 196 31.24 -35.04 -12.79
C THR A 196 30.31 -36.15 -12.34
#